data_AF-A0A7J3JA28-F1
#
_entry.id   AF-A0A7J3JA28-F1
#
_cell.length_a   1.000
_cell.length_b   1.000
_cell.length_c   1.000
_cell.angle_alpha   90.00
_cell.angle_beta   90.00
_cell.angle_gamma   90.00
#
_symmetry.space_group_name_H-M   'P 1'
#
loop_
_entity.id
_entity.type
_entity.pdbx_description
1 polymer ?
#
loop_
_entity_poly.entity_id
_entity_poly.type
_entity_poly.pdbx_seq_one_letter_code
_entity_poly.pdbx_strand_id
1 'polypeptide(L)' 'MKYLEIKPEMTTKELAETIFGRIVEYQSHEYSSVSRSLRSLERRGLVKRVQVQLRWRLKQ' A
#
# COMPACT_ATOMS: atom_id res chain seq x y z
N MET A 1 -5.98 -11.60 -10.95
CA MET A 1 -5.32 -10.39 -10.42
C MET A 1 -5.27 -9.34 -11.53
N LYS A 2 -6.30 -8.50 -11.71
CA LYS A 2 -6.38 -7.55 -12.86
C LYS A 2 -5.96 -6.10 -12.52
N TYR A 3 -5.69 -5.81 -11.25
CA TYR A 3 -5.47 -4.43 -10.78
C TYR A 3 -3.99 -4.01 -10.70
N LEU A 4 -3.06 -4.96 -10.76
CA LEU A 4 -1.62 -4.69 -10.68
C LEU A 4 -0.97 -4.34 -12.03
N GLU A 5 -1.68 -4.50 -13.15
CA GLU A 5 -1.16 -4.19 -14.49
C GLU A 5 -1.32 -2.70 -14.86
N ILE A 6 -2.20 -1.96 -14.17
CA ILE A 6 -2.56 -0.58 -14.53
C ILE A 6 -1.81 0.44 -13.66
N LYS A 7 -1.36 0.04 -12.46
CA LYS A 7 -0.58 0.89 -11.55
C LYS A 7 0.44 0.01 -10.81
N PRO A 8 1.69 -0.07 -11.30
CA PRO A 8 2.67 -1.04 -10.81
C PRO A 8 3.10 -0.80 -9.36
N GLU A 9 2.81 0.38 -8.82
CA GLU A 9 3.16 0.77 -7.45
C GLU A 9 1.97 1.47 -6.79
N MET A 10 1.51 0.89 -5.68
CA MET A 10 0.48 1.49 -4.82
C MET A 10 0.92 1.38 -3.37
N THR A 11 0.67 2.43 -2.61
CA THR A 11 0.86 2.44 -1.17
C THR A 11 -0.20 1.57 -0.48
N THR A 12 0.11 1.10 0.73
CA THR A 12 -0.86 0.38 1.58
C THR A 12 -2.16 1.17 1.76
N LYS A 13 -2.08 2.50 1.84
CA LYS A 13 -3.25 3.38 1.99
C LYS A 13 -4.12 3.34 0.73
N GLU A 14 -3.54 3.58 -0.44
CA GLU A 14 -4.29 3.55 -1.70
C GLU A 14 -4.94 2.18 -1.95
N LEU A 15 -4.26 1.10 -1.60
CA LEU A 15 -4.84 -0.25 -1.68
C LEU A 15 -6.00 -0.42 -0.71
N ALA A 16 -5.89 0.07 0.52
CA ALA A 16 -6.99 0.03 1.48
C ALA A 16 -8.18 0.86 0.98
N GLU A 17 -7.95 2.07 0.48
CA GLU A 17 -9.01 2.92 -0.06
C GLU A 17 -9.70 2.28 -1.28
N THR A 18 -8.94 1.62 -2.14
CA THR A 18 -9.48 0.87 -3.29
C THR A 18 -10.32 -0.32 -2.85
N ILE A 19 -9.89 -1.07 -1.83
CA ILE A 19 -10.61 -2.25 -1.32
C ILE A 19 -11.90 -1.86 -0.59
N PHE A 20 -11.86 -0.80 0.22
CA PHE A 20 -12.98 -0.39 1.07
C PHE A 20 -13.89 0.68 0.43
N GLY A 21 -13.50 1.25 -0.71
CA GLY A 21 -14.29 2.25 -1.44
C GLY A 21 -14.49 3.57 -0.70
N ARG A 22 -13.64 3.87 0.29
CA ARG A 22 -13.69 5.07 1.13
C ARG A 22 -12.29 5.51 1.56
N ILE A 23 -12.17 6.74 2.05
CA ILE A 23 -10.92 7.23 2.65
C ILE A 23 -10.57 6.37 3.87
N VAL A 24 -9.32 5.91 3.94
CA VAL A 24 -8.80 5.08 5.02
C VAL A 24 -7.70 5.83 5.76
N GLU A 25 -7.89 6.00 7.06
CA GLU A 25 -6.90 6.66 7.91
C GLU A 25 -5.67 5.77 8.14
N TYR A 26 -4.51 6.42 8.27
CA TYR A 26 -3.28 5.74 8.66
C TYR A 26 -3.46 5.10 10.05
N GLN A 27 -3.01 3.86 10.22
CA GLN A 27 -3.18 3.05 11.45
C GLN A 27 -4.62 2.67 11.83
N SER A 28 -5.61 2.95 10.99
CA SER A 28 -6.94 2.35 11.13
C SER A 28 -6.90 0.81 11.10
N HIS A 29 -8.00 0.18 11.52
CA HIS A 29 -8.14 -1.27 11.46
C HIS A 29 -8.03 -1.78 10.02
N GLU A 30 -8.64 -1.07 9.08
CA GLU A 30 -8.64 -1.32 7.65
C GLU A 30 -7.21 -1.25 7.08
N TYR A 31 -6.49 -0.18 7.37
CA TYR A 31 -5.10 -0.02 6.98
C TYR A 31 -4.24 -1.17 7.51
N SER A 32 -4.41 -1.50 8.79
CA SER A 32 -3.63 -2.55 9.47
C SER A 32 -3.95 -3.95 8.93
N SER A 33 -5.20 -4.20 8.55
CA SER A 33 -5.62 -5.44 7.90
C SER A 33 -4.93 -5.62 6.54
N VAL A 34 -4.97 -4.59 5.70
CA VAL A 34 -4.32 -4.60 4.37
C VAL A 34 -2.80 -4.72 4.50
N SER A 35 -2.19 -4.00 5.45
CA SER A 35 -0.75 -4.08 5.71
C SER A 35 -0.30 -5.50 6.09
N ARG A 36 -1.06 -6.20 6.95
CA ARG A 36 -0.76 -7.57 7.34
C ARG A 36 -0.86 -8.54 6.17
N SER A 37 -1.89 -8.38 5.33
CA SER A 37 -2.07 -9.18 4.12
C SER A 37 -0.92 -8.97 3.13
N LEU A 38 -0.50 -7.72 2.90
CA LEU A 38 0.63 -7.40 2.04
C LEU A 38 1.94 -8.02 2.54
N ARG A 39 2.21 -7.98 3.85
CA ARG A 39 3.38 -8.67 4.43
C ARG A 39 3.33 -10.19 4.29
N SER A 40 2.13 -10.77 4.28
CA SER A 40 1.96 -12.21 4.05
C SER A 40 2.23 -12.59 2.60
N LEU A 41 1.74 -11.78 1.65
CA LEU A 41 1.99 -11.95 0.22
C LEU A 41 3.47 -11.71 -0.13
N GLU A 42 4.12 -10.75 0.53
CA GLU A 42 5.55 -10.48 0.38
C GLU A 42 6.40 -11.68 0.81
N ARG A 43 6.09 -12.28 1.97
CA ARG A 43 6.75 -13.50 2.44
C ARG A 43 6.57 -14.69 1.50
N ARG A 44 5.52 -14.69 0.67
CA ARG A 44 5.25 -15.74 -0.34
C ARG A 44 5.87 -15.42 -1.71
N GLY A 45 6.58 -14.29 -1.84
CA GLY A 45 7.17 -13.87 -3.11
C GLY A 45 6.17 -13.38 -4.14
N LEU A 46 4.91 -13.10 -3.76
CA LEU A 46 3.84 -12.69 -4.67
C LEU A 46 3.81 -11.17 -4.90
N VAL A 47 4.32 -10.39 -3.96
CA VAL A 47 4.47 -8.94 -4.06
C VAL A 47 5.83 -8.55 -3.50
N LYS A 48 6.38 -7.43 -3.95
CA LYS A 48 7.63 -6.88 -3.41
C LYS A 48 7.37 -5.47 -2.92
N ARG A 49 7.84 -5.15 -1.71
CA ARG A 49 7.83 -3.77 -1.25
C ARG A 49 8.87 -2.98 -2.03
N VAL A 50 8.40 -2.10 -2.92
CA VAL A 50 9.26 -1.10 -3.57
C VAL A 50 9.31 0.11 -2.65
N GLN A 51 10.48 0.38 -2.08
CA GLN A 51 10.68 1.50 -1.17
C GLN A 51 10.92 2.78 -1.99
N VAL A 52 9.89 3.31 -2.65
CA VAL A 52 10.00 4.58 -3.38
C VAL A 52 9.89 5.75 -2.39
N GLN A 53 11.07 6.19 -1.96
CA GLN A 53 11.48 7.54 -1.53
C GLN A 53 10.58 8.29 -0.53
N LEU A 54 11.08 8.36 0.71
CA LEU A 54 10.95 9.53 1.59
C LEU A 54 11.44 10.79 0.84
N ARG A 55 10.52 11.52 0.20
CA ARG A 55 10.84 12.82 -0.40
C ARG A 55 10.73 13.90 0.66
N TRP A 56 11.88 14.44 1.05
CA TRP A 56 12.01 15.66 1.87
C TRP A 56 12.11 16.90 0.96
N ARG A 57 11.37 17.95 1.29
CA ARG A 57 11.38 19.31 0.69
C ARG A 57 10.84 20.23 1.81
N LEU A 58 11.30 21.45 2.11
CA LEU A 58 12.22 22.42 1.55
C LEU A 58 13.06 22.95 2.74
N LYS A 59 14.37 23.16 2.55
CA LYS A 59 15.22 23.88 3.52
C LYS A 59 15.10 25.37 3.18
N GLN A 60 14.46 26.15 4.04
CA GLN A 60 14.73 27.59 4.09
C GLN A 60 15.91 27.81 5.05
#